data_AF-A0A2G9S138-F1
#
_entry.id   AF-A0A2G9S138-F1
#
_cell.length_a   1.000
_cell.length_b   1.000
_cell.length_c   1.000
_cell.angle_alpha   90.00
_cell.angle_beta   90.00
_cell.angle_gamma   90.00
#
_symmetry.space_group_name_H-M   'P 1'
#
loop_
_entity.id
_entity.type
_entity.pdbx_description
1 polymer ?
#
loop_
_entity_poly.entity_id
_entity_poly.type
_entity_poly.pdbx_seq_one_letter_code
_entity_poly.pdbx_strand_id
1 'polypeptide(L)'
;MEEKILSLAAEKKSEGLHKYLQTVKDVELVSIITKHAIKGKESGALLRSIFKGSPCTEDVAVRRRLAVYKHCIELVESGDLQREVASEIVGLLMLEVHHLPGASLLDLANLYVEAVKAGSLSNGKSLELFPNVLKALSSKESLVYGNGHLNRSRSVDGLLSNCSGRTWIKIRLVPAELDELRSIYGHFKAP
;
A
#
# COMPACT_ATOMS: atom_id res chain seq x y z
N MET A 1 11.02 -21.12 -7.02
CA MET A 1 10.82 -19.69 -7.30
C MET A 1 11.09 -18.87 -6.04
N GLU A 2 10.35 -19.10 -4.96
CA GLU A 2 10.61 -18.56 -3.61
C GLU A 2 12.10 -18.63 -3.19
N GLU A 3 12.68 -19.82 -3.14
CA GLU A 3 14.09 -20.01 -2.73
C GLU A 3 15.07 -19.21 -3.60
N LYS A 4 14.75 -19.04 -4.88
CA LYS A 4 15.56 -18.27 -5.82
C LYS A 4 15.43 -16.76 -5.58
N ILE A 5 14.25 -16.27 -5.16
CA ILE A 5 14.08 -14.86 -4.76
C ILE A 5 14.88 -14.59 -3.50
N LEU A 6 14.77 -15.47 -2.51
CA LEU A 6 15.46 -15.33 -1.22
C LEU A 6 16.98 -15.46 -1.38
N SER A 7 17.48 -16.38 -2.20
CA SER A 7 18.93 -16.53 -2.45
C SER A 7 19.51 -15.32 -3.16
N LEU A 8 18.84 -14.81 -4.20
CA LEU A 8 19.28 -13.60 -4.91
C LEU A 8 19.28 -12.36 -4.00
N ALA A 9 18.33 -12.29 -3.06
CA ALA A 9 18.29 -11.22 -2.06
C ALA A 9 19.43 -11.32 -1.03
N ALA A 10 19.74 -12.54 -0.56
CA ALA A 10 20.80 -12.82 0.40
C ALA A 10 22.19 -12.52 -0.18
N GLU A 11 22.41 -12.82 -1.45
CA GLU A 11 23.67 -12.55 -2.16
C GLU A 11 23.90 -11.06 -2.47
N LYS A 12 23.01 -10.16 -2.01
CA LYS A 12 23.02 -8.70 -2.31
C LYS A 12 23.05 -8.37 -3.80
N LYS A 13 22.65 -9.30 -4.68
CA LYS A 13 22.58 -9.12 -6.13
C LYS A 13 21.28 -8.44 -6.54
N SER A 14 21.14 -7.14 -6.23
CA SER A 14 19.94 -6.35 -6.59
C SER A 14 19.61 -6.43 -8.07
N GLU A 15 20.61 -6.35 -8.96
CA GLU A 15 20.42 -6.48 -10.40
C GLU A 15 19.95 -7.87 -10.83
N GLY A 16 20.51 -8.93 -10.24
CA GLY A 16 20.12 -10.31 -10.54
C GLY A 16 18.69 -10.61 -10.09
N LEU A 17 18.33 -10.12 -8.91
CA LEU A 17 16.98 -10.18 -8.35
C LEU A 17 15.98 -9.42 -9.22
N HIS A 18 16.33 -8.20 -9.62
CA HIS A 18 15.52 -7.39 -10.50
C HIS A 18 15.25 -8.07 -11.85
N LYS A 19 16.31 -8.55 -12.53
CA LYS A 19 16.20 -9.31 -13.79
C LYS A 19 15.33 -10.56 -13.62
N TYR A 20 15.50 -11.28 -12.51
CA TYR A 20 14.68 -12.46 -12.26
C TYR A 20 13.20 -12.11 -12.10
N LEU A 21 12.87 -11.06 -11.35
CA LEU A 21 11.48 -10.62 -11.17
C LEU A 21 10.83 -10.11 -12.46
N GLN A 22 11.59 -9.68 -13.47
CA GLN A 22 11.03 -9.37 -14.80
C GLN A 22 10.51 -10.62 -15.52
N THR A 23 11.05 -11.80 -15.20
CA THR A 23 10.63 -13.08 -15.81
C THR A 23 9.43 -13.72 -15.13
N VAL A 24 9.07 -13.25 -13.93
CA VAL A 24 7.99 -13.79 -13.11
C VAL A 24 6.70 -13.01 -13.39
N LYS A 25 5.60 -13.72 -13.62
CA LYS A 25 4.30 -13.08 -13.82
C LYS A 25 3.71 -12.62 -12.49
N ASP A 26 2.96 -11.52 -12.50
CA ASP A 26 2.31 -10.98 -11.30
C ASP A 26 1.45 -12.03 -10.59
N VAL A 27 0.71 -12.86 -11.35
CA VAL A 27 -0.13 -13.96 -10.82
C VAL A 27 0.68 -15.01 -10.05
N GLU A 28 1.89 -15.34 -10.53
CA GLU A 28 2.77 -16.30 -9.87
C GLU A 28 3.36 -15.68 -8.61
N LEU A 29 3.68 -14.39 -8.66
CA LEU A 29 4.24 -13.65 -7.54
C LEU A 29 3.24 -13.56 -6.37
N VAL A 30 2.00 -13.16 -6.65
CA VAL A 30 0.95 -13.06 -5.62
C VAL A 30 0.58 -14.44 -5.05
N SER A 31 0.61 -15.50 -5.87
CA SER A 31 0.39 -16.87 -5.41
C SER A 31 1.45 -17.30 -4.37
N ILE A 32 2.72 -16.95 -4.59
CA ILE A 32 3.80 -17.25 -3.65
C ILE A 32 3.64 -16.46 -2.35
N ILE A 33 3.27 -15.17 -2.45
CA ILE A 33 2.98 -14.34 -1.27
C ILE A 33 1.88 -14.98 -0.42
N THR A 34 0.75 -15.36 -1.03
CA THR A 34 -0.36 -16.03 -0.33
C THR A 34 0.12 -17.31 0.36
N LYS A 35 0.86 -18.17 -0.36
CA LYS A 35 1.37 -19.43 0.18
C LYS A 35 2.31 -19.20 1.37
N HIS A 36 3.11 -18.14 1.35
CA HIS A 36 4.02 -17.77 2.44
C HIS A 36 3.26 -17.30 3.67
N ALA A 37 2.34 -16.37 3.47
CA ALA A 37 1.55 -15.76 4.52
C ALA A 37 0.68 -16.80 5.24
N ILE A 38 -0.02 -17.66 4.51
CA ILE A 38 -0.88 -18.72 5.09
C ILE A 38 -0.04 -19.71 5.91
N LYS A 39 1.19 -19.99 5.48
CA LYS A 39 2.09 -20.91 6.20
C LYS A 39 2.77 -20.28 7.42
N GLY A 40 2.55 -19.00 7.69
CA GLY A 40 3.25 -18.27 8.76
C GLY A 40 4.77 -18.26 8.59
N LYS A 41 5.26 -18.41 7.35
CA LYS A 41 6.68 -18.31 7.03
C LYS A 41 7.08 -16.85 6.95
N GLU A 42 8.40 -16.60 6.87
CA GLU A 42 9.08 -15.29 6.77
C GLU A 42 8.58 -14.40 5.62
N SER A 43 7.29 -14.02 5.68
CA SER A 43 6.56 -13.26 4.67
C SER A 43 7.21 -11.89 4.53
N GLY A 44 7.76 -11.37 5.63
CA GLY A 44 8.53 -10.16 5.59
C GLY A 44 9.83 -10.24 4.80
N ALA A 45 10.58 -11.35 4.87
CA ALA A 45 11.79 -11.53 4.09
C ALA A 45 11.47 -11.61 2.58
N LEU A 46 10.40 -12.32 2.24
CA LEU A 46 9.92 -12.41 0.85
C LEU A 46 9.50 -11.04 0.31
N LEU A 47 8.65 -10.30 1.04
CA LEU A 47 8.18 -8.98 0.60
C LEU A 47 9.33 -7.98 0.46
N ARG A 48 10.25 -7.93 1.43
CA ARG A 48 11.46 -7.09 1.34
C ARG A 48 12.28 -7.42 0.10
N SER A 49 12.43 -8.70 -0.22
CA SER A 49 13.15 -9.15 -1.42
C SER A 49 12.46 -8.66 -2.70
N ILE A 50 11.14 -8.80 -2.77
CA ILE A 50 10.35 -8.34 -3.92
C ILE A 50 10.47 -6.83 -4.12
N PHE A 51 10.35 -6.04 -3.04
CA PHE A 51 10.48 -4.58 -3.10
C PHE A 51 11.89 -4.14 -3.47
N LYS A 52 12.92 -4.79 -2.92
CA LYS A 52 14.32 -4.53 -3.28
C LYS A 52 14.62 -4.83 -4.76
N GLY A 53 13.99 -5.84 -5.34
CA GLY A 53 14.09 -6.16 -6.76
C GLY A 53 13.16 -5.35 -7.67
N SER A 54 12.32 -4.48 -7.11
CA SER A 54 11.32 -3.70 -7.85
C SER A 54 11.52 -2.21 -7.56
N PRO A 55 12.50 -1.56 -8.20
CA PRO A 55 12.79 -0.15 -7.97
C PRO A 55 11.63 0.75 -8.45
N CYS A 56 11.44 1.91 -7.82
CA CYS A 56 10.41 2.88 -8.22
C CYS A 56 10.82 3.76 -9.41
N THR A 57 11.98 3.51 -10.01
CA THR A 57 12.50 4.22 -11.19
C THR A 57 12.02 3.60 -12.51
N GLU A 58 11.34 2.46 -12.47
CA GLU A 58 10.89 1.74 -13.66
C GLU A 58 9.40 1.41 -13.56
N ASP A 59 8.62 1.76 -14.58
CA ASP A 59 7.16 1.58 -14.58
C ASP A 59 6.72 0.12 -14.38
N VAL A 60 7.46 -0.83 -14.97
CA VAL A 60 7.17 -2.27 -14.80
C VAL A 60 7.33 -2.68 -13.34
N ALA A 61 8.39 -2.20 -12.68
CA ALA A 61 8.65 -2.49 -11.28
C ALA A 61 7.66 -1.77 -10.35
N VAL A 62 7.29 -0.53 -10.65
CA VAL A 62 6.22 0.21 -9.94
C VAL A 62 4.89 -0.53 -10.03
N ARG A 63 4.50 -1.00 -11.22
CA ARG A 63 3.27 -1.80 -11.40
C ARG A 63 3.31 -3.08 -10.58
N ARG A 64 4.45 -3.78 -10.54
CA ARG A 64 4.64 -4.95 -9.69
C ARG A 64 4.48 -4.62 -8.21
N ARG A 65 5.08 -3.52 -7.73
CA ARG A 65 4.89 -3.06 -6.33
C ARG A 65 3.39 -2.81 -6.07
N LEU A 66 2.71 -2.08 -6.95
CA LEU A 66 1.29 -1.79 -6.78
C LEU A 66 0.43 -3.06 -6.74
N ALA A 67 0.71 -4.05 -7.60
CA ALA A 67 0.03 -5.35 -7.57
C ALA A 67 0.27 -6.09 -6.23
N VAL A 68 1.50 -6.07 -5.72
CA VAL A 68 1.83 -6.65 -4.41
C VAL A 68 1.08 -5.95 -3.28
N TYR A 69 0.99 -4.61 -3.29
CA TYR A 69 0.22 -3.86 -2.28
C TYR A 69 -1.26 -4.26 -2.30
N LYS A 70 -1.90 -4.22 -3.47
CA LYS A 70 -3.33 -4.57 -3.63
C LYS A 70 -3.61 -5.98 -3.11
N HIS A 71 -2.78 -6.94 -3.52
CA HIS A 71 -2.90 -8.33 -3.09
C HIS A 71 -2.71 -8.50 -1.58
N CYS A 72 -1.72 -7.83 -0.98
CA CYS A 72 -1.50 -7.92 0.47
C CYS A 72 -2.65 -7.30 1.27
N ILE A 73 -3.25 -6.21 0.78
CA ILE A 73 -4.44 -5.61 1.38
C ILE A 73 -5.60 -6.61 1.37
N GLU A 74 -5.90 -7.20 0.21
CA GLU A 74 -6.94 -8.22 0.06
C GLU A 74 -6.71 -9.41 0.98
N LEU A 75 -5.47 -9.90 1.05
CA LEU A 75 -5.10 -11.06 1.87
C LEU A 75 -5.22 -10.78 3.38
N VAL A 76 -4.88 -9.56 3.81
CA VAL A 76 -5.05 -9.16 5.21
C VAL A 76 -6.53 -8.99 5.56
N GLU A 77 -7.34 -8.49 4.63
CA GLU A 77 -8.79 -8.32 4.83
C GLU A 77 -9.57 -9.64 4.78
N SER A 78 -9.06 -10.68 4.10
CA SER A 78 -9.73 -12.00 4.06
C SER A 78 -9.89 -12.63 5.44
N GLY A 79 -9.00 -12.30 6.39
CA GLY A 79 -9.01 -12.84 7.75
C GLY A 79 -8.38 -14.22 7.87
N ASP A 80 -7.82 -14.77 6.78
CA ASP A 80 -7.22 -16.12 6.75
C ASP A 80 -5.80 -16.17 7.34
N LEU A 81 -5.23 -15.02 7.71
CA LEU A 81 -3.87 -14.91 8.20
C LEU A 81 -3.81 -14.92 9.73
N GLN A 82 -2.73 -15.50 10.26
CA GLN A 82 -2.35 -15.29 11.66
C GLN A 82 -2.13 -13.78 11.92
N ARG A 83 -2.52 -13.31 13.10
CA ARG A 83 -2.51 -11.89 13.47
C ARG A 83 -1.10 -11.29 13.33
N GLU A 84 -0.09 -12.04 13.72
CA GLU A 84 1.32 -11.66 13.70
C GLU A 84 1.81 -11.49 12.26
N VAL A 85 1.42 -12.40 11.36
CA VAL A 85 1.75 -12.34 9.92
C VAL A 85 1.04 -11.15 9.26
N ALA A 86 -0.25 -10.96 9.53
CA ALA A 86 -0.99 -9.81 9.01
C ALA A 86 -0.36 -8.48 9.47
N SER A 87 0.06 -8.41 10.74
CA SER A 87 0.73 -7.23 11.29
C SER A 87 2.12 -7.00 10.68
N GLU A 88 2.90 -8.07 10.45
CA GLU A 88 4.19 -8.00 9.77
C GLU A 88 4.03 -7.46 8.33
N ILE A 89 3.06 -8.00 7.58
CA ILE A 89 2.76 -7.56 6.21
C ILE A 89 2.41 -6.07 6.20
N VAL A 90 1.43 -5.66 7.02
CA VAL A 90 1.00 -4.25 7.08
C VAL A 90 2.15 -3.33 7.49
N GLY A 91 2.93 -3.69 8.51
CA GLY A 91 4.08 -2.91 8.94
C GLY A 91 5.13 -2.72 7.85
N LEU A 92 5.39 -3.75 7.03
CA LEU A 92 6.30 -3.64 5.90
C LEU A 92 5.76 -2.77 4.77
N LEU A 93 4.46 -2.87 4.47
CA LEU A 93 3.83 -1.97 3.51
C LEU A 93 3.95 -0.51 3.99
N MET A 94 3.76 -0.24 5.28
CA MET A 94 3.90 1.12 5.84
C MET A 94 5.33 1.66 5.67
N LEU A 95 6.37 0.82 5.82
CA LEU A 95 7.76 1.26 5.60
C LEU A 95 8.05 1.59 4.14
N GLU A 96 7.45 0.85 3.22
CA GLU A 96 7.78 0.91 1.80
C GLU A 96 6.93 1.93 1.02
N VAL A 97 5.81 2.40 1.58
CA VAL A 97 4.81 3.20 0.86
C VAL A 97 5.33 4.56 0.45
N HIS A 98 6.25 5.15 1.22
CA HIS A 98 6.85 6.46 0.96
C HIS A 98 7.64 6.51 -0.36
N HIS A 99 8.15 5.36 -0.81
CA HIS A 99 8.91 5.24 -2.06
C HIS A 99 8.00 5.21 -3.29
N LEU A 100 6.70 4.95 -3.15
CA LEU A 100 5.80 4.87 -4.30
C LEU A 100 5.65 6.23 -5.00
N PRO A 101 5.50 6.23 -6.33
CA PRO A 101 5.17 7.43 -7.07
C PRO A 101 3.74 7.88 -6.74
N GLY A 102 3.48 9.17 -6.94
CA GLY A 102 2.22 9.79 -6.56
C GLY A 102 0.99 9.17 -7.21
N ALA A 103 1.06 8.77 -8.48
CA ALA A 103 -0.04 8.09 -9.16
C ALA A 103 -0.41 6.75 -8.49
N SER A 104 0.58 5.94 -8.11
CA SER A 104 0.32 4.68 -7.40
C SER A 104 -0.21 4.89 -5.99
N LEU A 105 0.21 5.96 -5.30
CA LEU A 105 -0.34 6.33 -4.00
C LEU A 105 -1.81 6.76 -4.10
N LEU A 106 -2.16 7.49 -5.15
CA LEU A 106 -3.55 7.87 -5.43
C LEU A 106 -4.41 6.64 -5.74
N ASP A 107 -3.90 5.69 -6.53
CA ASP A 107 -4.59 4.42 -6.79
C ASP A 107 -4.87 3.63 -5.51
N LEU A 108 -3.88 3.56 -4.60
CA LEU A 108 -4.06 2.92 -3.30
C LEU A 108 -5.09 3.65 -2.44
N ALA A 109 -5.05 4.98 -2.41
CA ALA A 109 -6.00 5.77 -1.64
C ALA A 109 -7.44 5.57 -2.16
N ASN A 110 -7.63 5.59 -3.48
CA ASN A 110 -8.91 5.30 -4.11
C ASN A 110 -9.43 3.90 -3.76
N LEU A 111 -8.54 2.89 -3.74
CA LEU A 111 -8.92 1.53 -3.36
C LEU A 111 -9.53 1.46 -1.96
N TYR A 112 -8.95 2.16 -0.98
CA TYR A 112 -9.54 2.25 0.36
C TYR A 112 -10.86 3.02 0.37
N VAL A 113 -10.95 4.16 -0.30
CA VAL A 113 -12.19 4.97 -0.35
C VAL A 113 -13.34 4.13 -0.92
N GLU A 114 -13.12 3.43 -2.02
CA GLU A 114 -14.13 2.57 -2.63
C GLU A 114 -14.49 1.37 -1.75
N ALA A 115 -13.50 0.73 -1.11
CA ALA A 115 -13.76 -0.37 -0.18
C ALA A 115 -14.58 0.07 1.05
N VAL A 116 -14.31 1.26 1.61
CA VAL A 116 -15.09 1.77 2.74
C VAL A 116 -16.51 2.14 2.31
N LYS A 117 -16.69 2.75 1.13
CA LYS A 117 -18.02 3.05 0.58
C LYS A 117 -18.84 1.79 0.34
N ALA A 118 -18.23 0.75 -0.21
CA ALA A 118 -18.85 -0.54 -0.43
C ALA A 118 -19.09 -1.32 0.88
N GLY A 119 -18.43 -0.92 1.97
CA GLY A 119 -18.48 -1.65 3.24
C GLY A 119 -17.80 -3.02 3.16
N SER A 120 -16.85 -3.20 2.24
CA SER A 120 -16.21 -4.49 1.94
C SER A 120 -14.95 -4.79 2.77
N LEU A 121 -14.60 -3.91 3.71
CA LEU A 121 -13.51 -4.13 4.66
C LEU A 121 -14.00 -4.95 5.85
N SER A 122 -13.67 -6.24 5.85
CA SER A 122 -14.12 -7.22 6.85
C SER A 122 -13.25 -7.24 8.10
N ASN A 123 -11.92 -7.24 7.97
CA ASN A 123 -10.99 -7.38 9.09
C ASN A 123 -10.52 -6.00 9.60
N GLY A 124 -10.48 -5.00 8.73
CA GLY A 124 -10.09 -3.63 9.04
C GLY A 124 -8.59 -3.44 9.32
N LYS A 125 -7.81 -4.53 9.42
CA LYS A 125 -6.37 -4.47 9.71
C LYS A 125 -5.60 -3.73 8.62
N SER A 126 -6.04 -3.80 7.36
CA SER A 126 -5.40 -3.06 6.27
C SER A 126 -5.59 -1.54 6.39
N LEU A 127 -6.58 -1.06 7.15
CA LEU A 127 -6.82 0.38 7.33
C LEU A 127 -5.69 1.09 8.10
N GLU A 128 -4.88 0.35 8.86
CA GLU A 128 -3.68 0.90 9.52
C GLU A 128 -2.67 1.48 8.50
N LEU A 129 -2.65 0.97 7.27
CA LEU A 129 -1.79 1.47 6.18
C LEU A 129 -2.32 2.79 5.58
N PHE A 130 -3.63 3.02 5.60
CA PHE A 130 -4.27 4.14 4.91
C PHE A 130 -3.73 5.54 5.33
N PRO A 131 -3.53 5.86 6.62
CA PRO A 131 -2.89 7.12 7.01
C PRO A 131 -1.50 7.31 6.39
N ASN A 132 -0.70 6.25 6.28
CA ASN A 132 0.63 6.32 5.68
C ASN A 132 0.56 6.55 4.16
N VAL A 133 -0.44 5.99 3.49
CA VAL A 133 -0.73 6.28 2.07
C VAL A 133 -1.08 7.76 1.90
N LEU A 134 -1.97 8.31 2.71
CA LEU A 134 -2.36 9.73 2.63
C LEU A 134 -1.20 10.67 2.94
N LYS A 135 -0.40 10.34 3.95
CA LYS A 135 0.81 11.10 4.31
C LYS A 135 1.85 11.07 3.18
N ALA A 136 2.11 9.89 2.63
CA ALA A 136 3.01 9.74 1.48
C ALA A 136 2.49 10.51 0.26
N LEU A 137 1.19 10.47 -0.02
CA LEU A 137 0.57 11.20 -1.13
C LEU A 137 0.70 12.71 -0.94
N SER A 138 0.42 13.21 0.26
CA SER A 138 0.53 14.62 0.63
C SER A 138 1.96 15.16 0.50
N SER A 139 2.97 14.31 0.66
CA SER A 139 4.37 14.70 0.49
C SER A 139 4.76 14.93 -0.99
N LYS A 140 4.03 14.37 -1.96
CA LYS A 140 4.35 14.52 -3.38
C LYS A 140 3.94 15.93 -3.88
N GLU A 141 4.85 16.63 -4.54
CA GLU A 141 4.68 18.05 -4.94
C GLU A 141 3.87 18.24 -6.23
N SER A 142 3.91 17.27 -7.14
CA SER A 142 3.20 17.29 -8.42
C SER A 142 2.67 15.90 -8.72
N LEU A 143 1.36 15.77 -8.97
CA LEU A 143 0.75 14.54 -9.45
C LEU A 143 0.38 14.73 -10.91
N VAL A 144 1.07 14.02 -11.80
CA VAL A 144 0.60 13.84 -13.18
C VAL A 144 -0.36 12.66 -13.16
N TYR A 145 -1.66 12.93 -13.30
CA TYR A 145 -2.71 11.90 -13.33
C TYR A 145 -3.62 12.15 -14.53
N GLY A 146 -3.59 11.25 -15.51
CA GLY A 146 -4.23 11.46 -16.81
C GLY A 146 -3.58 12.61 -17.61
N ASN A 147 -4.38 13.34 -18.39
CA ASN A 147 -3.94 14.54 -19.15
C ASN A 147 -3.91 15.84 -18.31
N GLY A 148 -4.02 15.74 -16.98
CA GLY A 148 -4.09 16.89 -16.08
C GLY A 148 -2.98 16.89 -15.02
N HIS A 149 -2.52 18.08 -14.65
CA HIS A 149 -1.63 18.30 -13.52
C HIS A 149 -2.48 18.52 -12.26
N LEU A 150 -2.48 17.56 -11.33
CA LEU A 150 -3.16 17.69 -10.04
C LEU A 150 -2.17 18.21 -9.00
N ASN A 151 -2.50 19.33 -8.35
CA ASN A 151 -1.71 19.88 -7.26
C ASN A 151 -2.04 19.19 -5.93
N ARG A 152 -1.00 19.05 -5.09
CA ARG A 152 -0.95 18.43 -3.75
C ARG A 152 -2.25 18.48 -2.93
N SER A 153 -2.87 19.66 -2.78
CA SER A 153 -4.05 19.85 -1.92
C SER A 153 -5.32 19.24 -2.52
N ARG A 154 -5.58 19.46 -3.82
CA ARG A 154 -6.85 19.08 -4.46
C ARG A 154 -7.09 17.57 -4.53
N SER A 155 -6.04 16.76 -4.60
CA SER A 155 -6.19 15.30 -4.68
C SER A 155 -6.59 14.69 -3.35
N VAL A 156 -5.94 15.08 -2.25
CA VAL A 156 -6.30 14.60 -0.92
C VAL A 156 -7.65 15.18 -0.51
N ASP A 157 -7.86 16.49 -0.67
CA ASP A 157 -9.16 17.13 -0.41
C ASP A 157 -10.31 16.48 -1.18
N GLY A 158 -10.10 16.19 -2.47
CA GLY A 158 -11.06 15.48 -3.31
C GLY A 158 -11.39 14.09 -2.77
N LEU A 159 -10.38 13.30 -2.39
CA LEU A 159 -10.57 11.97 -1.79
C LEU A 159 -11.36 12.06 -0.49
N LEU A 160 -10.98 12.99 0.39
CA LEU A 160 -11.60 13.18 1.69
C LEU A 160 -13.03 13.69 1.59
N SER A 161 -13.32 14.58 0.63
CA SER A 161 -14.67 15.08 0.36
C SER A 161 -15.64 14.00 -0.13
N ASN A 162 -15.09 12.93 -0.74
CA ASN A 162 -15.85 11.78 -1.21
C ASN A 162 -16.19 10.77 -0.09
N CYS A 163 -15.73 11.03 1.14
CA CYS A 163 -15.97 10.20 2.32
C CYS A 163 -17.02 10.84 3.23
N SER A 164 -18.19 10.20 3.39
CA SER A 164 -19.24 10.65 4.31
C SER A 164 -18.80 10.59 5.79
N GLY A 165 -19.39 11.40 6.69
CA GLY A 165 -18.99 11.44 8.11
C GLY A 165 -18.98 10.09 8.85
N ARG A 166 -19.76 9.09 8.39
CA ARG A 166 -19.76 7.72 8.95
C ARG A 166 -18.54 6.88 8.53
N THR A 167 -17.97 7.18 7.35
CA THR A 167 -16.75 6.58 6.79
C THR A 167 -15.54 6.92 7.67
N TRP A 168 -15.47 8.15 8.16
CA TRP A 168 -14.39 8.65 9.03
C TRP A 168 -14.38 8.04 10.43
N ILE A 169 -15.56 7.71 10.96
CA ILE A 169 -15.70 7.06 12.27
C ILE A 169 -15.05 5.66 12.28
N LYS A 170 -15.07 4.93 11.15
CA LYS A 170 -14.40 3.62 11.02
C LYS A 170 -12.88 3.72 10.89
N ILE A 171 -12.36 4.84 10.37
CA ILE A 171 -10.93 5.02 10.07
C ILE A 171 -10.13 5.48 11.32
N ARG A 172 -10.82 5.76 12.45
CA ARG A 172 -10.30 6.21 13.76
C ARG A 172 -8.77 6.43 13.80
N LEU A 173 -8.37 7.54 13.21
CA LEU A 173 -6.99 8.02 13.19
C LEU A 173 -6.59 8.44 14.60
N VAL A 174 -5.33 8.18 14.94
CA VAL A 174 -4.70 8.60 16.19
C VAL A 174 -4.95 10.10 16.40
N PRO A 175 -5.36 10.56 17.60
CA PRO A 175 -5.80 11.95 17.84
C PRO A 175 -4.78 13.02 17.42
N ALA A 176 -3.49 12.72 17.44
CA ALA A 176 -2.43 13.67 17.10
C ALA A 176 -2.39 14.04 15.60
N GLU A 177 -2.86 13.18 14.71
CA GLU A 177 -2.87 13.44 13.25
C GLU A 177 -4.15 14.17 12.80
N LEU A 178 -5.21 14.16 13.63
CA LEU A 178 -6.45 14.88 13.35
C LEU A 178 -6.28 16.39 13.50
N ASP A 179 -5.45 16.88 14.42
CA ASP A 179 -5.20 18.32 14.57
C ASP A 179 -4.31 18.84 13.43
N GLU A 180 -3.38 18.05 12.93
CA GLU A 180 -2.58 18.37 11.74
C GLU A 180 -3.46 18.40 10.48
N LEU A 181 -4.32 17.39 10.29
CA LEU A 181 -5.29 17.37 9.20
C LEU A 181 -6.34 18.48 9.34
N ARG A 182 -6.80 18.83 10.54
CA ARG A 182 -7.71 19.96 10.77
C ARG A 182 -7.03 21.31 10.52
N SER A 183 -5.76 21.45 10.91
CA SER A 183 -4.96 22.65 10.65
C SER A 183 -4.66 22.83 9.16
N ILE A 184 -4.52 21.74 8.40
CA ILE A 184 -4.27 21.79 6.95
C ILE A 184 -5.57 21.94 6.14
N TYR A 185 -6.67 21.32 6.58
CA TYR A 185 -7.87 21.16 5.76
C TYR A 185 -9.10 21.94 6.21
N GLY A 186 -9.06 22.66 7.34
CA GLY A 186 -9.99 23.76 7.70
C GLY A 186 -11.49 23.44 7.84
N HIS A 187 -11.97 22.29 7.38
CA HIS A 187 -13.39 21.97 7.25
C HIS A 187 -13.66 20.51 7.65
N PHE A 188 -13.34 20.17 8.89
CA PHE A 188 -13.88 18.97 9.53
C PHE A 188 -14.77 19.37 10.71
N LYS A 189 -16.03 19.72 10.41
CA LYS A 189 -17.07 19.76 11.45
C LYS A 189 -17.61 18.34 11.62
N ALA A 190 -17.26 17.71 12.74
CA ALA A 190 -17.96 16.52 13.20
C ALA A 190 -19.43 16.88 13.48
N PRO A 191 -20.39 16.00 13.18
CA PRO A 191 -21.73 16.12 13.73
C PRO A 191 -21.71 16.00 15.26
#